data_AF-A0A2U1C1G2-F1
#
_entry.id   AF-A0A2U1C1G2-F1
#
_cell.length_a   1.000
_cell.length_b   1.000
_cell.length_c   1.000
_cell.angle_alpha   90.00
_cell.angle_beta   90.00
_cell.angle_gamma   90.00
#
_symmetry.space_group_name_H-M   'P 1'
#
loop_
_entity.id
_entity.type
_entity.pdbx_description
1 polymer ?
#
loop_
_entity_poly.entity_id
_entity_poly.type
_entity_poly.pdbx_seq_one_letter_code
_entity_poly.pdbx_strand_id
1 'polypeptide(L)' 'MSRGVKWRLEWAFFLGENGRRQYNRLCKGCVHPCKQSFRAVVLDCPHFQSQRVKKGMDKGGKRAK' A
#
# COMPACT_ATOMS: atom_id res chain seq x y z
N MET A 1 3.03 -13.36 22.13
CA MET A 1 1.60 -13.12 21.86
C MET A 1 1.09 -14.16 20.87
N SER A 2 0.28 -15.12 21.33
CA SER A 2 -0.26 -16.17 20.46
C SER A 2 -1.16 -15.55 19.39
N ARG A 3 -0.90 -15.87 18.11
CA ARG A 3 -1.68 -15.41 16.95
C ARG A 3 -3.04 -16.12 16.93
N GLY A 4 -3.94 -15.65 17.78
CA GLY A 4 -5.32 -16.12 17.88
C GLY A 4 -6.12 -15.88 16.61
N VAL A 5 -7.33 -16.44 16.54
CA VAL A 5 -8.21 -16.36 15.38
C VAL A 5 -8.55 -14.90 15.02
N LYS A 6 -8.82 -14.05 16.02
CA LYS A 6 -9.05 -12.60 15.83
C LYS A 6 -7.91 -11.93 15.07
N TRP A 7 -6.67 -12.13 15.51
CA TRP A 7 -5.49 -11.57 14.85
C TRP A 7 -5.35 -12.08 13.40
N ARG A 8 -5.66 -13.36 13.16
CA ARG A 8 -5.59 -13.96 11.83
C ARG A 8 -6.64 -13.39 10.87
N LEU A 9 -7.83 -13.08 11.37
CA LEU A 9 -8.92 -12.45 10.60
C LEU A 9 -8.59 -10.99 10.27
N GLU A 10 -8.14 -10.21 11.26
CA GLU A 10 -7.77 -8.80 11.06
C GLU A 10 -6.62 -8.64 10.06
N TRP A 11 -5.68 -9.59 10.04
CA TRP A 11 -4.54 -9.57 9.15
C TRP A 11 -4.68 -10.50 7.94
N ALA A 12 -5.84 -11.14 7.71
CA ALA A 12 -6.02 -12.13 6.65
C ALA A 12 -5.64 -11.58 5.27
N PHE A 13 -5.96 -10.31 5.02
CA PHE A 13 -5.62 -9.63 3.77
C PHE A 13 -4.11 -9.37 3.58
N PHE A 14 -3.36 -9.29 4.68
CA PHE A 14 -1.92 -9.07 4.69
C PHE A 14 -1.14 -10.38 4.78
N LEU A 15 -1.75 -11.47 5.22
CA LEU A 15 -1.07 -12.76 5.36
C LEU A 15 -1.03 -13.48 4.02
N GLY A 16 0.18 -13.77 3.54
CA GLY A 16 0.38 -14.68 2.41
C GLY A 16 0.29 -16.15 2.82
N GLU A 17 0.48 -17.05 1.86
CA GLU A 17 0.40 -18.51 2.07
C GLU A 17 1.42 -19.02 3.11
N ASN A 18 2.55 -18.33 3.27
CA ASN A 18 3.56 -18.63 4.29
C ASN A 18 3.23 -18.06 5.68
N GLY A 19 2.07 -17.43 5.86
CA GLY A 19 1.66 -16.79 7.12
C GLY A 19 2.51 -15.57 7.52
N ARG A 20 3.29 -15.01 6.58
CA ARG A 20 4.02 -13.74 6.77
C ARG A 20 3.20 -12.57 6.25
N ARG A 21 3.33 -11.41 6.90
CA ARG A 21 2.74 -10.16 6.44
C ARG A 21 3.42 -9.69 5.16
N GLN A 22 2.64 -9.56 4.10
CA GLN A 22 3.03 -9.05 2.80
C GLN A 22 2.27 -7.77 2.50
N TYR A 23 2.97 -6.80 1.95
CA TYR A 23 2.40 -5.53 1.50
C TYR A 23 2.41 -5.46 -0.02
N ASN A 24 1.60 -4.56 -0.56
CA ASN A 24 1.62 -4.25 -1.98
C ASN A 24 3.04 -3.89 -2.44
N ARG A 25 3.40 -4.30 -3.65
CA ARG A 25 4.70 -4.01 -4.29
C ARG A 25 5.01 -2.51 -4.30
N LEU A 26 3.99 -1.66 -4.50
CA LEU A 26 4.13 -0.20 -4.46
C LEU A 26 4.42 0.32 -3.05
N CYS A 27 3.82 -0.31 -2.04
CA CYS A 27 3.95 0.07 -0.62
C CYS A 27 5.21 -0.49 0.04
N LYS A 28 5.85 -1.53 -0.51
CA LYS A 28 7.07 -2.15 0.06
C LYS A 28 8.26 -1.20 0.13
N GLY A 29 8.39 -0.29 -0.84
CA GLY A 29 9.44 0.73 -0.90
C GLY A 29 8.95 2.15 -0.61
N CYS A 30 7.71 2.29 -0.14
CA CYS A 30 7.14 3.61 0.11
C CYS A 30 7.64 4.16 1.44
N VAL A 31 8.12 5.41 1.43
CA VAL A 31 8.49 6.17 2.64
C VAL A 31 7.27 6.58 3.46
N HIS A 32 6.09 6.56 2.85
CA HIS A 32 4.84 6.94 3.50
C HIS A 32 4.22 5.75 4.25
N PRO A 33 3.38 6.01 5.27
CA PRO A 33 2.71 4.98 6.06
C PRO A 33 1.61 4.23 5.28
N CYS A 34 1.42 4.51 3.98
CA CYS A 34 0.44 3.81 3.14
C CYS A 34 0.87 2.35 2.92
N LYS A 35 0.57 1.49 3.88
CA LYS A 35 0.84 0.06 3.82
C LYS A 35 -0.40 -0.69 3.39
N GLN A 36 -0.62 -0.75 2.09
CA GLN A 36 -1.72 -1.53 1.55
C GLN A 36 -1.40 -3.01 1.48
N SER A 37 -2.45 -3.83 1.57
CA SER A 37 -2.36 -5.27 1.46
C SER A 37 -1.82 -5.68 0.08
N PHE A 38 -1.11 -6.80 0.03
CA PHE A 38 -0.57 -7.31 -1.24
C PHE A 38 -1.64 -7.71 -2.26
N ARG A 39 -2.89 -7.90 -1.81
CA ARG A 39 -4.06 -8.22 -2.63
C ARG A 39 -4.79 -6.99 -3.18
N ALA A 40 -4.59 -5.82 -2.58
CA ALA A 40 -5.27 -4.61 -3.03
C ALA A 40 -4.69 -4.10 -4.36
N VAL A 41 -5.56 -3.80 -5.32
CA VAL A 41 -5.18 -3.01 -6.50
C VAL A 41 -5.16 -1.54 -6.08
N VAL A 42 -4.00 -0.90 -6.15
CA VAL A 42 -3.87 0.52 -5.84
C VAL A 42 -4.32 1.30 -7.08
N LEU A 43 -5.53 1.86 -7.01
CA LEU A 43 -6.08 2.69 -8.09
C LEU A 43 -5.38 4.03 -8.15
N ASP A 44 -5.21 4.67 -6.99
CA ASP A 44 -4.47 5.90 -6.85
C ASP A 44 -3.78 5.92 -5.48
N CYS A 45 -2.54 6.37 -5.45
CA CYS A 45 -1.89 6.67 -4.19
C CYS A 45 -1.38 8.11 -4.27
N PRO A 46 -1.91 9.02 -3.42
CA PRO A 46 -1.59 10.45 -3.50
C PRO A 46 -0.10 10.74 -3.27
N HIS A 47 0.64 9.76 -2.77
CA HIS A 47 2.07 9.85 -2.48
C HIS A 47 2.93 8.94 -3.35
N PHE A 48 2.35 8.12 -4.22
CA PHE A 48 3.12 7.19 -5.05
C PHE A 48 3.56 7.85 -6.35
N GLN A 49 4.79 8.37 -6.38
CA GLN A 49 5.45 8.80 -7.61
C GLN A 49 6.25 7.64 -8.19
N SER A 50 5.68 6.91 -9.16
CA SER A 50 6.44 5.86 -9.85
C SER A 50 7.60 6.49 -10.64
N GLN A 51 8.76 5.84 -10.71
CA GLN A 51 9.90 6.35 -11.49
C GLN A 51 9.61 6.49 -12.99
N ARG A 52 8.54 5.85 -13.49
CA ARG A 52 8.05 6.03 -14.86
C ARG A 52 7.33 7.35 -15.09
N VAL A 53 6.89 8.06 -14.05
CA VAL A 53 6.31 9.41 -14.15
C VAL A 53 7.40 10.49 -14.20
N LYS A 54 8.53 10.20 -14.85
CA LYS A 54 9.59 11.19 -15.11
C LYS A 54 9.50 11.72 -16.53
N LYS A 55 8.31 12.20 -16.92
CA LYS A 55 8.13 13.26 -17.94
C LYS A 55 6.66 13.69 -18.02
N GLY A 56 6.34 14.87 -17.51
CA GLY A 56 5.29 15.69 -18.13
C GLY A 56 3.98 16.00 -17.37
N MET A 57 3.98 16.20 -16.05
CA MET A 57 2.89 16.98 -15.43
C MET A 57 3.45 18.10 -14.56
N ASP A 58 3.95 19.12 -15.24
CA ASP A 58 3.65 20.49 -14.83
C ASP A 58 2.14 20.70 -15.06
N LYS A 59 1.36 20.79 -13.98
CA LYS A 59 0.17 21.65 -13.81
C LYS A 59 -0.54 21.34 -12.50
N GLY A 60 -0.70 22.39 -11.69
CA GLY A 60 -1.24 22.35 -10.34
C GLY A 60 -2.60 21.67 -10.19
N GLY A 61 -2.75 20.93 -9.10
CA GLY A 61 -4.02 20.44 -8.58
C GLY A 61 -4.24 21.01 -7.18
N LYS A 62 -5.29 21.82 -7.04
CA LYS A 62 -5.66 22.63 -5.87
C LYS A 62 -5.88 21.77 -4.62
N ARG A 63 -5.43 22.28 -3.46
CA ARG A 63 -6.00 21.90 -2.16
C ARG A 63 -7.48 22.29 -2.15
N ALA A 64 -8.37 21.31 -1.97
CA ALA A 64 -9.79 21.55 -1.77
C ALA A 64 -10.11 21.49 -0.27
N LYS A 65 -10.42 22.69 0.25
CA LYS A 65 -11.00 23.13 1.53
C LYS A 65 -10.35 22.65 2.84
#